data_AF-A0AAV3ZN44-F1
#
_entry.id   AF-A0AAV3ZN44-F1
#
_cell.length_a   1.000
_cell.length_b   1.000
_cell.length_c   1.000
_cell.angle_alpha   90.00
_cell.angle_beta   90.00
_cell.angle_gamma   90.00
#
_symmetry.space_group_name_H-M   'P 1'
#
loop_
_entity.id
_entity.type
_entity.pdbx_description
1 polymer ?
#
loop_
_entity_poly.entity_id
_entity_poly.type
_entity_poly.pdbx_seq_one_letter_code
_entity_poly.pdbx_strand_id
1 'polypeptide(L)'
;MWRQKRTSWKNMIERHRRIIKNEFVRRLRGLPKSSKGGIVHTRSAVMMIVWERLLGGMVKADKLARRASRFLLTVKPIYRRGAELGAAVQKPKSEMTPEELAQHEQEEFNTGPLSVLTQSVKNNTQVLINCRNNKKLLARVKAFDRHCNMVLENVKEMWTESLKTGKGKKKSKPVNKDRFISKMFLRGDSVILVLRNPLATAK
;
A
#
# COMPACT_ATOMS: atom_id res chain seq x y z
N MET A 1 26.13 17.71 -39.38
CA MET A 1 25.86 16.66 -38.36
C MET A 1 25.79 17.14 -36.90
N TRP A 2 26.53 18.19 -36.48
CA TRP A 2 26.50 18.71 -35.08
C TRP A 2 25.26 19.54 -34.69
N ARG A 3 24.58 20.18 -35.67
CA ARG A 3 23.39 21.02 -35.42
C ARG A 3 22.18 20.20 -34.94
N GLN A 4 21.97 19.01 -35.49
CA GLN A 4 20.82 18.14 -35.23
C GLN A 4 20.86 17.49 -33.83
N LYS A 5 22.05 17.11 -33.35
CA LYS A 5 22.24 16.60 -31.98
C LYS A 5 21.98 17.68 -30.92
N ARG A 6 22.28 18.95 -31.22
CA ARG A 6 22.07 20.10 -30.32
C ARG A 6 20.57 20.44 -30.17
N THR A 7 19.78 20.32 -31.24
CA THR A 7 18.31 20.47 -31.19
C THR A 7 17.64 19.32 -30.43
N SER A 8 18.08 18.07 -30.65
CA SER A 8 17.57 16.91 -29.91
C SER A 8 17.78 17.03 -28.40
N TRP A 9 18.95 17.52 -27.99
CA TRP A 9 19.28 17.69 -26.57
C TRP A 9 18.49 18.83 -25.91
N LYS A 10 18.32 19.96 -26.61
CA LYS A 10 17.43 21.05 -26.17
C LYS A 10 15.97 20.59 -26.03
N ASN A 11 15.47 19.82 -27.00
CA ASN A 11 14.11 19.29 -26.96
C ASN A 11 13.91 18.25 -25.85
N MET A 12 14.95 17.49 -25.48
CA MET A 12 14.91 16.55 -24.37
C MET A 12 14.90 17.25 -23.01
N ILE A 13 15.68 18.32 -22.86
CA ILE A 13 15.69 19.15 -21.65
C ILE A 13 14.36 19.88 -21.48
N GLU A 14 13.81 20.44 -22.56
CA GLU A 14 12.51 21.11 -22.50
C GLU A 14 11.37 20.13 -22.19
N ARG A 15 11.45 18.87 -22.67
CA ARG A 15 10.53 17.79 -22.29
C ARG A 15 10.60 17.47 -20.80
N HIS A 16 11.81 17.29 -20.26
CA HIS A 16 12.01 17.02 -18.82
C HIS A 16 11.56 18.20 -17.95
N ARG A 17 11.87 19.43 -18.35
CA ARG A 17 11.38 20.65 -17.67
C ARG A 17 9.86 20.69 -17.62
N ARG A 18 9.20 20.31 -18.72
CA ARG A 18 7.73 20.27 -18.81
C ARG A 18 7.11 19.18 -17.93
N ILE A 19 7.74 18.00 -17.88
CA ILE A 19 7.31 16.89 -17.01
C ILE A 19 7.41 17.28 -15.54
N ILE A 20 8.57 17.79 -15.12
CA ILE A 20 8.82 18.20 -13.72
C ILE A 20 7.87 19.34 -13.32
N LYS A 21 7.67 20.32 -14.20
CA LYS A 21 6.74 21.42 -13.95
C LYS A 21 5.30 20.93 -13.84
N ASN A 22 4.86 20.01 -14.70
CA ASN A 22 3.51 19.45 -14.66
C ASN A 22 3.27 18.57 -13.43
N GLU A 23 4.27 17.80 -13.02
CA GLU A 23 4.20 16.93 -11.85
C GLU A 23 4.18 17.74 -10.54
N PHE A 24 5.01 18.78 -10.46
CA PHE A 24 4.99 19.75 -9.36
C PHE A 24 3.64 20.49 -9.27
N VAL A 25 3.09 20.92 -10.41
CA VAL A 25 1.76 21.56 -10.49
C VAL A 25 0.63 20.61 -10.09
N ARG A 26 0.68 19.32 -10.47
CA ARG A 26 -0.30 18.32 -10.02
C ARG A 26 -0.23 18.13 -8.51
N ARG A 27 0.98 18.06 -7.94
CA ARG A 27 1.20 17.87 -6.50
C ARG A 27 0.74 19.08 -5.68
N LEU A 28 0.88 20.29 -6.21
CA LEU A 28 0.37 21.52 -5.57
C LEU A 28 -1.16 21.69 -5.65
N ARG A 29 -1.82 21.13 -6.67
CA ARG A 29 -3.29 21.17 -6.79
C ARG A 29 -4.00 20.26 -5.79
N GLY A 30 -3.36 19.17 -5.35
CA GLY A 30 -3.91 18.22 -4.38
C GLY A 30 -3.75 18.60 -2.91
N LEU A 31 -3.07 19.71 -2.59
CA LEU A 31 -2.77 20.10 -1.20
C LEU A 31 -3.75 21.16 -0.66
N PRO A 32 -4.20 21.05 0.60
CA PRO A 32 -5.05 22.04 1.26
C PRO A 32 -4.34 23.40 1.35
N LYS A 33 -5.11 24.50 1.25
CA LYS A 33 -4.58 25.87 1.09
C LYS A 33 -3.68 26.31 2.25
N SER A 34 -3.84 25.77 3.46
CA SER A 34 -3.02 26.09 4.64
C SER A 34 -1.57 25.60 4.56
N SER A 35 -1.27 24.57 3.76
CA SER A 35 0.08 23.97 3.67
C SER A 35 0.95 24.55 2.56
N LYS A 36 0.41 25.45 1.72
CA LYS A 36 1.11 25.96 0.52
C LYS A 36 2.23 26.97 0.84
N GLY A 37 2.15 27.66 1.98
CA GLY A 37 3.15 28.65 2.39
C GLY A 37 4.52 28.04 2.76
N GLY A 38 4.57 26.81 3.26
CA GLY A 38 5.80 26.15 3.71
C GLY A 38 6.62 25.44 2.62
N ILE A 39 6.06 25.27 1.41
CA ILE A 39 6.67 24.45 0.34
C ILE A 39 7.88 25.15 -0.29
N VAL A 40 7.95 26.49 -0.20
CA VAL A 40 9.05 27.31 -0.74
C VAL A 40 10.40 26.97 -0.10
N HIS A 41 10.41 26.35 1.08
CA HIS A 41 11.62 25.93 1.80
C HIS A 41 11.97 24.44 1.68
N THR A 42 11.23 23.66 0.88
CA THR A 42 11.60 22.25 0.67
C THR A 42 12.87 22.14 -0.19
N ARG A 43 13.75 21.18 0.14
CA ARG A 43 15.01 20.92 -0.57
C ARG A 43 14.86 20.85 -2.10
N SER A 44 13.69 20.45 -2.59
CA SER A 44 13.37 20.39 -4.02
C SER A 44 13.20 21.76 -4.67
N ALA A 45 12.61 22.75 -3.98
CA ALA A 45 12.47 24.12 -4.48
C ALA A 45 13.81 24.88 -4.42
N VAL A 46 14.59 24.67 -3.36
CA VAL A 46 15.95 25.22 -3.24
C VAL A 46 16.87 24.66 -4.34
N MET A 47 16.77 23.36 -4.64
CA MET A 47 17.46 22.75 -5.78
C MET A 47 17.09 23.42 -7.12
N MET A 48 15.81 23.71 -7.35
CA MET A 48 15.33 24.36 -8.58
C MET A 48 15.82 25.80 -8.71
N ILE A 49 15.82 26.58 -7.62
CA ILE A 49 16.31 27.97 -7.61
C ILE A 49 17.83 28.01 -7.82
N VAL A 50 18.58 27.11 -7.17
CA VAL A 50 20.03 26.98 -7.38
C VAL A 50 20.33 26.54 -8.83
N TRP A 51 19.50 25.68 -9.40
CA TRP A 51 19.61 25.24 -10.79
C TRP A 51 19.34 26.38 -11.79
N GLU A 52 18.36 27.25 -11.54
CA GLU A 52 18.11 28.45 -12.36
C GLU A 52 19.24 29.49 -12.25
N ARG A 53 19.78 29.72 -11.04
CA ARG A 53 20.92 30.64 -10.84
C ARG A 53 22.22 30.14 -11.49
N LEU A 54 22.45 28.82 -11.54
CA LEU A 54 23.61 28.23 -12.22
C LEU A 54 23.51 28.31 -13.75
N LEU A 55 22.30 28.36 -14.29
CA LEU A 55 22.05 28.49 -15.73
C LEU A 55 22.13 29.95 -16.22
N GLY A 56 21.79 30.92 -15.36
CA GLY A 56 21.71 32.34 -15.73
C GLY A 56 23.03 33.08 -15.95
N GLY A 57 24.19 32.47 -15.65
CA GLY A 57 25.47 33.19 -15.59
C GLY A 57 26.64 32.61 -16.39
N MET A 58 26.44 31.67 -17.32
CA MET A 58 27.57 30.97 -17.96
C MET A 58 27.54 30.98 -19.49
N VAL A 59 28.49 31.74 -20.06
CA VAL A 59 28.71 31.96 -21.50
C VAL A 59 29.31 30.75 -22.23
N LYS A 60 29.64 29.62 -21.56
CA LYS A 60 30.22 28.44 -22.23
C LYS A 60 29.62 27.12 -21.73
N ALA A 61 28.90 26.44 -22.61
CA ALA A 61 28.15 25.18 -22.38
C ALA A 61 29.01 24.03 -21.79
N ASP A 62 30.32 24.01 -22.06
CA ASP A 62 31.21 22.92 -21.61
C ASP A 62 31.56 22.95 -20.11
N LYS A 63 31.48 24.11 -19.46
CA LYS A 63 31.65 24.17 -17.99
C LYS A 63 30.36 23.75 -17.26
N LEU A 64 29.20 24.04 -17.84
CA LEU A 64 27.90 23.65 -17.29
C LEU A 64 27.72 22.13 -17.32
N ALA A 65 28.10 21.47 -18.43
CA ALA A 65 28.04 20.02 -18.56
C ALA A 65 28.92 19.29 -17.52
N ARG A 66 30.14 19.79 -17.27
CA ARG A 66 31.05 19.21 -16.26
C ARG A 66 30.54 19.39 -14.84
N ARG A 67 29.92 20.53 -14.52
CA ARG A 67 29.39 20.84 -13.19
C ARG A 67 28.08 20.07 -12.91
N ALA A 68 27.20 19.94 -13.91
CA ALA A 68 26.00 19.12 -13.85
C ALA A 68 26.32 17.62 -13.71
N SER A 69 27.35 17.13 -14.40
CA SER A 69 27.79 15.74 -14.29
C SER A 69 28.35 15.41 -12.90
N ARG A 70 29.12 16.32 -12.30
CA ARG A 70 29.63 16.19 -10.93
C ARG A 70 28.52 16.23 -9.87
N PHE A 71 27.50 17.07 -10.08
CA PHE A 71 26.31 17.12 -9.22
C PHE A 71 25.44 15.86 -9.33
N LEU A 72 25.23 15.35 -10.55
CA LEU A 72 24.52 14.09 -10.78
C LEU A 72 25.24 12.89 -10.16
N LEU A 73 26.58 12.88 -10.14
CA LEU A 73 27.36 11.83 -9.47
C LEU A 73 27.20 11.84 -7.95
N THR A 74 27.03 13.00 -7.31
CA THR A 74 26.79 13.10 -5.87
C THR A 74 25.35 12.79 -5.44
N VAL A 75 24.36 12.97 -6.32
CA VAL A 75 22.95 12.60 -6.01
C VAL A 75 22.52 11.21 -6.51
N LYS A 76 23.32 10.57 -7.37
CA LYS A 76 23.12 9.17 -7.80
C LYS A 76 22.95 8.17 -6.65
N PRO A 77 23.69 8.25 -5.52
CA PRO A 77 23.51 7.33 -4.39
C PRO A 77 22.15 7.50 -3.70
N ILE A 78 21.56 8.70 -3.75
CA ILE A 78 20.30 9.02 -3.09
C ILE A 78 19.11 8.46 -3.90
N TYR A 79 19.21 8.47 -5.23
CA TYR A 79 18.19 7.87 -6.10
C TYR A 79 18.35 6.35 -6.25
N ARG A 80 19.57 5.81 -6.15
CA ARG A 80 19.81 4.36 -6.22
C ARG A 80 19.25 3.61 -5.00
N ARG A 81 19.37 4.21 -3.81
CA ARG A 81 18.85 3.62 -2.55
C ARG A 81 17.32 3.56 -2.48
N GLY A 82 16.61 4.40 -3.24
CA GLY A 82 15.15 4.38 -3.32
C GLY A 82 14.58 3.30 -4.26
N ALA A 83 15.38 2.78 -5.18
CA ALA A 83 14.96 1.79 -6.17
C ALA A 83 15.31 0.34 -5.76
N GLU A 84 16.27 0.14 -4.85
CA GLU A 84 16.75 -1.19 -4.46
C GLU A 84 15.87 -1.91 -3.42
N LEU A 85 14.96 -1.20 -2.74
CA LEU A 85 14.04 -1.82 -1.76
C LEU A 85 12.80 -2.50 -2.39
N GLY A 86 12.61 -2.40 -3.70
CA GLY A 86 11.40 -2.88 -4.39
C GLY A 86 11.60 -4.07 -5.32
N ALA A 87 12.82 -4.59 -5.45
CA ALA A 87 13.13 -5.66 -6.40
C ALA A 87 14.09 -6.68 -5.77
N ALA A 88 13.64 -7.32 -4.70
CA ALA A 88 14.11 -8.68 -4.45
C ALA A 88 13.72 -9.48 -5.71
N VAL A 89 14.73 -9.89 -6.47
CA VAL A 89 14.58 -10.81 -7.59
C VAL A 89 14.10 -12.12 -6.99
N GLN A 90 12.79 -12.26 -6.87
CA GLN A 90 12.15 -13.50 -6.48
C GLN A 90 12.50 -14.51 -7.56
N LYS A 91 13.27 -15.55 -7.22
CA LYS A 91 13.40 -16.72 -8.08
C LYS A 91 11.97 -17.16 -8.47
N PRO A 92 11.72 -17.52 -9.73
CA PRO A 92 10.39 -17.96 -10.12
C PRO A 92 9.97 -19.15 -9.26
N LYS A 93 8.73 -19.12 -8.73
CA LYS A 93 8.19 -20.16 -7.81
C LYS A 93 8.26 -21.59 -8.39
N SER A 94 8.49 -21.74 -9.69
CA SER A 94 8.65 -23.01 -10.40
C SER A 94 10.01 -23.71 -10.18
N GLU A 95 11.03 -23.00 -9.70
CA GLU A 95 12.40 -23.54 -9.55
C GLU A 95 12.82 -23.79 -8.09
N MET A 96 11.95 -23.49 -7.12
CA MET A 96 12.25 -23.69 -5.70
C MET A 96 11.96 -25.11 -5.25
N THR A 97 12.78 -25.60 -4.31
CA THR A 97 12.51 -26.88 -3.63
C THR A 97 11.27 -26.76 -2.74
N PRO A 98 10.53 -27.86 -2.48
CA PRO A 98 9.29 -27.80 -1.69
C PRO A 98 9.49 -27.25 -0.28
N GLU A 99 10.68 -27.43 0.29
CA GLU A 99 11.04 -26.90 1.61
C GLU A 99 11.26 -25.38 1.59
N GLU A 100 11.94 -24.87 0.57
CA GLU A 100 12.12 -23.42 0.37
C GLU A 100 10.78 -22.73 0.10
N LEU A 101 9.88 -23.38 -0.66
CA LEU A 101 8.52 -22.90 -0.90
C LEU A 101 7.74 -22.73 0.42
N ALA A 102 7.80 -23.72 1.32
CA ALA A 102 7.11 -23.65 2.60
C ALA A 102 7.69 -22.56 3.52
N GLN A 103 9.01 -22.40 3.53
CA GLN A 103 9.67 -21.33 4.29
C GLN A 103 9.28 -19.95 3.75
N HIS A 104 9.28 -19.79 2.43
CA HIS A 104 8.88 -18.56 1.77
C HIS A 104 7.42 -18.20 2.06
N GLU A 105 6.49 -19.17 1.98
CA GLU A 105 5.09 -18.96 2.37
C GLU A 105 4.97 -18.55 3.85
N GLN A 106 5.75 -19.16 4.73
CA GLN A 106 5.76 -18.83 6.15
C GLN A 106 6.28 -17.40 6.42
N GLU A 107 7.29 -16.96 5.67
CA GLU A 107 7.80 -15.59 5.71
C GLU A 107 6.78 -14.58 5.16
N GLU A 108 6.11 -14.91 4.05
CA GLU A 108 4.99 -14.13 3.50
C GLU A 108 3.86 -13.98 4.53
N PHE A 109 3.55 -15.03 5.30
CA PHE A 109 2.55 -14.97 6.38
C PHE A 109 2.96 -14.12 7.59
N ASN A 110 4.27 -13.99 7.86
CA ASN A 110 4.76 -13.23 9.02
C ASN A 110 4.92 -11.73 8.71
N THR A 111 5.33 -11.41 7.48
CA THR A 111 5.62 -10.02 7.07
C THR A 111 4.49 -9.37 6.26
N GLY A 112 3.57 -10.17 5.72
CA GLY A 112 2.48 -9.72 4.86
C GLY A 112 1.19 -9.29 5.58
N PRO A 113 0.15 -8.95 4.81
CA PRO A 113 -1.16 -8.54 5.35
C PRO A 113 -1.86 -9.65 6.16
N LEU A 114 -1.52 -10.91 5.90
CA LEU A 114 -2.04 -12.07 6.65
C LEU A 114 -1.40 -12.24 8.03
N SER A 115 -0.37 -11.46 8.37
CA SER A 115 0.28 -11.47 9.70
C SER A 115 -0.70 -11.22 10.85
N VAL A 116 -1.79 -10.48 10.60
CA VAL A 116 -2.87 -10.27 11.57
C VAL A 116 -3.50 -11.60 11.99
N LEU A 117 -3.70 -12.54 11.05
CA LEU A 117 -4.22 -13.87 11.33
C LEU A 117 -3.20 -14.73 12.04
N THR A 118 -1.92 -14.67 11.62
CA THR A 118 -0.81 -15.37 12.29
C THR A 118 -0.72 -15.00 13.77
N GLN A 119 -0.77 -13.69 14.08
CA GLN A 119 -0.79 -13.21 15.46
C GLN A 119 -2.05 -13.66 16.20
N SER A 120 -3.20 -13.70 15.51
CA SER A 120 -4.47 -14.09 16.12
C SER A 120 -4.50 -15.57 16.52
N VAL A 121 -3.88 -16.46 15.72
CA VAL A 121 -3.72 -17.88 16.06
C VAL A 121 -2.76 -18.05 17.22
N LYS A 122 -1.57 -17.43 17.17
CA LYS A 122 -0.53 -17.54 18.21
C LYS A 122 -1.05 -17.09 19.59
N ASN A 123 -1.73 -15.94 19.62
CA ASN A 123 -2.23 -15.36 20.86
C ASN A 123 -3.65 -15.85 21.21
N ASN A 124 -4.22 -16.75 20.40
CA ASN A 124 -5.59 -17.24 20.51
C ASN A 124 -6.61 -16.09 20.71
N THR A 125 -6.45 -14.98 19.97
CA THR A 125 -7.27 -13.78 20.15
C THR A 125 -8.60 -13.90 19.43
N GLN A 126 -9.58 -13.13 19.89
CA GLN A 126 -10.87 -13.08 19.23
C GLN A 126 -10.79 -12.15 18.01
N VAL A 127 -11.36 -12.61 16.91
CA VAL A 127 -11.46 -11.87 15.65
C VAL A 127 -12.91 -11.68 15.28
N LEU A 128 -13.19 -10.54 14.63
CA LEU A 128 -14.46 -10.25 13.99
C LEU A 128 -14.29 -10.39 12.48
N ILE A 129 -15.09 -11.27 11.87
CA ILE A 129 -15.08 -11.56 10.44
C ILE A 129 -16.40 -11.09 9.85
N ASN A 130 -16.33 -10.23 8.82
CA ASN A 130 -17.50 -9.83 8.05
C ASN A 130 -17.60 -10.71 6.79
N CYS A 131 -18.71 -11.44 6.67
CA CYS A 131 -18.94 -12.35 5.56
C CYS A 131 -19.73 -11.68 4.43
N ARG A 132 -19.63 -12.23 3.22
CA ARG A 132 -20.34 -11.76 2.01
C ARG A 132 -21.86 -11.82 2.11
N ASN A 133 -22.38 -12.72 2.94
CA ASN A 133 -23.82 -12.84 3.24
C ASN A 133 -24.33 -11.79 4.25
N ASN A 134 -23.53 -10.75 4.53
CA ASN A 134 -23.81 -9.69 5.50
C ASN A 134 -24.00 -10.19 6.94
N LYS A 135 -23.50 -11.39 7.24
CA LYS A 135 -23.41 -11.92 8.60
C LYS A 135 -22.03 -11.64 9.19
N LYS A 136 -21.98 -11.46 10.50
CA LYS A 136 -20.75 -11.21 11.25
C LYS A 136 -20.44 -12.40 12.13
N LEU A 137 -19.19 -12.86 12.10
CA LEU A 137 -18.72 -13.95 12.94
C LEU A 137 -17.73 -13.38 13.96
N LEU A 138 -18.01 -13.58 15.24
CA LEU A 138 -17.02 -13.43 16.30
C LEU A 138 -16.47 -14.82 16.62
N ALA A 139 -15.18 -15.03 16.41
CA ALA A 139 -14.57 -16.35 16.54
C ALA A 139 -13.13 -16.27 17.01
N ARG A 140 -12.56 -17.42 17.39
CA ARG A 140 -11.11 -17.60 17.53
C ARG A 140 -10.61 -18.46 16.37
N VAL A 141 -9.53 -18.03 15.73
CA VAL A 141 -8.92 -18.75 14.62
C VAL A 141 -7.96 -19.79 15.18
N LYS A 142 -8.09 -21.05 14.75
CA LYS A 142 -7.15 -22.13 15.09
C LYS A 142 -6.13 -22.40 14.00
N ALA A 143 -6.58 -22.34 12.75
CA ALA A 143 -5.73 -22.49 11.59
C ALA A 143 -6.27 -21.61 10.46
N PHE A 144 -5.39 -21.18 9.58
CA PHE A 144 -5.75 -20.49 8.34
C PHE A 144 -4.82 -20.92 7.21
N ASP A 145 -5.21 -20.58 5.99
CA ASP A 145 -4.49 -20.91 4.75
C ASP A 145 -4.29 -19.65 3.89
N ARG A 146 -3.47 -19.75 2.84
CA ARG A 146 -3.19 -18.68 1.85
C ARG A 146 -4.45 -18.13 1.16
N HIS A 147 -5.46 -18.98 1.00
CA HIS A 147 -6.76 -18.60 0.42
C HIS A 147 -7.68 -17.95 1.44
N CYS A 148 -7.22 -17.68 2.67
CA CYS A 148 -8.03 -17.24 3.79
C CYS A 148 -9.13 -18.25 4.20
N ASN A 149 -8.96 -19.54 3.88
CA ASN A 149 -9.75 -20.59 4.51
C ASN A 149 -9.37 -20.65 5.98
N MET A 150 -10.34 -20.80 6.87
CA MET A 150 -10.13 -20.75 8.32
C MET A 150 -10.83 -21.87 9.05
N VAL A 151 -10.15 -22.43 10.04
CA VAL A 151 -10.74 -23.27 11.07
C VAL A 151 -11.02 -22.40 12.29
N LEU A 152 -12.29 -22.29 12.65
CA LEU A 152 -12.77 -21.40 13.70
C LEU A 152 -13.32 -22.21 14.87
N GLU A 153 -13.11 -21.71 16.09
CA GLU A 153 -13.69 -22.24 17.32
C GLU A 153 -14.45 -21.16 18.08
N ASN A 154 -15.43 -21.60 18.87
CA ASN A 154 -16.30 -20.74 19.68
C ASN A 154 -16.91 -19.61 18.86
N VAL A 155 -17.53 -19.97 17.73
CA VAL A 155 -18.06 -19.03 16.75
C VAL A 155 -19.41 -18.54 17.21
N LYS A 156 -19.55 -17.22 17.34
CA LYS A 156 -20.82 -16.52 17.49
C LYS A 156 -21.15 -15.83 16.18
N GLU A 157 -22.12 -16.37 15.46
CA GLU A 157 -22.67 -15.78 14.24
C GLU A 157 -23.79 -14.81 14.62
N MET A 158 -23.76 -13.60 14.04
CA MET A 158 -24.72 -12.55 14.30
C MET A 158 -25.23 -11.99 12.98
N TRP A 159 -26.56 -11.85 12.87
CA TRP A 159 -27.20 -11.23 11.72
C TRP A 159 -28.47 -10.47 12.15
N THR A 160 -28.91 -9.56 11.29
CA THR A 160 -30.16 -8.84 11.48
C THR A 160 -31.19 -9.37 10.50
N GLU A 161 -32.34 -9.78 11.02
CA GLU A 161 -33.49 -10.12 10.19
C GLU A 161 -34.40 -8.90 10.10
N SER A 162 -34.64 -8.44 8.87
CA SER A 162 -35.67 -7.45 8.60
C SER A 162 -36.94 -8.22 8.24
N LEU A 163 -37.94 -8.20 9.12
CA LEU A 163 -39.22 -8.82 8.76
C LEU A 163 -39.83 -7.94 7.68
N LYS A 164 -39.95 -8.51 6.47
CA LYS A 164 -40.64 -7.85 5.36
C LYS A 164 -42.12 -7.83 5.69
N THR A 165 -42.58 -6.74 6.29
CA THR A 165 -44.01 -6.52 6.50
C THR A 165 -44.69 -6.35 5.14
N GLY A 166 -45.85 -6.98 4.94
CA GLY A 166 -46.66 -6.83 3.72
C GLY A 166 -46.99 -5.37 3.40
N LYS A 167 -47.28 -5.10 2.11
CA LYS A 167 -47.58 -3.76 1.58
C LYS A 167 -48.55 -3.01 2.52
N GLY A 168 -48.12 -1.86 3.05
CA GLY A 168 -48.97 -0.95 3.84
C GLY A 168 -48.77 -0.95 5.36
N LYS A 169 -48.00 -1.89 5.95
CA LYS A 169 -47.72 -1.89 7.39
C LYS A 169 -46.31 -1.36 7.69
N LYS A 170 -46.16 -0.58 8.79
CA LYS A 170 -44.86 -0.02 9.23
C LYS A 170 -43.78 -1.11 9.23
N LYS A 171 -42.59 -0.76 8.71
CA LYS A 171 -41.41 -1.64 8.75
C LYS A 171 -41.20 -2.09 10.20
N SER A 172 -41.19 -3.40 10.41
CA SER A 172 -40.89 -3.97 11.72
C SER A 172 -39.50 -3.55 12.19
N LYS A 173 -39.29 -3.49 13.51
CA LYS A 173 -37.96 -3.21 14.06
C LYS A 173 -37.02 -4.36 13.63
N PRO A 174 -35.79 -4.05 13.17
CA PRO A 174 -34.82 -5.09 12.85
C PRO A 174 -34.54 -5.92 14.11
N VAL A 175 -34.62 -7.24 13.98
CA VAL A 175 -34.36 -8.17 15.09
C VAL A 175 -32.98 -8.75 14.92
N ASN A 176 -32.13 -8.56 15.93
CA ASN A 176 -30.81 -9.15 15.96
C ASN A 176 -30.94 -10.61 16.40
N LYS A 177 -30.41 -11.54 15.60
CA LYS A 177 -30.31 -12.96 15.92
C LYS A 177 -28.86 -13.35 16.07
N ASP A 178 -28.61 -14.24 17.01
CA ASP A 178 -27.32 -14.88 17.18
C ASP A 178 -27.43 -16.41 17.20
N ARG A 179 -26.38 -17.06 16.72
CA ARG A 179 -26.21 -18.51 16.75
C ARG A 179 -24.80 -18.82 17.25
N PHE A 180 -24.71 -19.80 18.14
CA PHE A 180 -23.43 -20.31 18.63
C PHE A 180 -23.07 -21.62 17.92
N ILE A 181 -21.81 -21.74 17.52
CA ILE A 181 -21.27 -22.92 16.83
C ILE A 181 -19.88 -23.21 17.42
N SER A 182 -19.72 -24.40 17.99
CA SER A 182 -18.50 -24.75 18.73
C SER A 182 -17.26 -24.83 17.82
N LYS A 183 -17.40 -25.45 16.65
CA LYS A 183 -16.34 -25.58 15.63
C LYS A 183 -16.94 -25.35 14.25
N MET A 184 -16.25 -24.57 13.42
CA MET A 184 -16.71 -24.23 12.07
C MET A 184 -15.53 -24.12 11.12
N PHE A 185 -15.69 -24.67 9.91
CA PHE A 185 -14.81 -24.38 8.79
C PHE A 185 -15.41 -23.25 7.95
N LEU A 186 -14.62 -22.20 7.71
CA LEU A 186 -15.01 -21.07 6.87
C LEU A 186 -14.14 -21.04 5.61
N ARG A 187 -14.79 -20.94 4.47
CA ARG A 187 -14.11 -20.78 3.17
C ARG A 187 -13.73 -19.32 2.94
N GLY A 188 -12.53 -19.08 2.40
CA GLY A 188 -11.97 -17.75 2.21
C GLY A 188 -12.74 -16.86 1.23
N ASP A 189 -13.40 -17.45 0.23
CA ASP A 189 -14.24 -16.71 -0.74
C ASP A 189 -15.39 -15.92 -0.08
N SER A 190 -15.81 -16.34 1.13
CA SER A 190 -16.89 -15.69 1.87
C SER A 190 -16.42 -14.52 2.73
N VAL A 191 -15.12 -14.37 2.95
CA VAL A 191 -14.53 -13.37 3.85
C VAL A 191 -14.35 -12.04 3.11
N ILE A 192 -14.88 -10.95 3.68
CA ILE A 192 -14.67 -9.60 3.15
C ILE A 192 -13.63 -8.86 3.99
N LEU A 193 -13.80 -8.89 5.30
CA LEU A 193 -12.97 -8.13 6.25
C LEU A 193 -12.72 -8.97 7.48
N VAL A 194 -11.47 -8.94 7.95
CA VAL A 194 -11.09 -9.50 9.26
C VAL A 194 -10.54 -8.38 10.11
N LEU A 195 -11.06 -8.27 11.33
CA LEU A 195 -10.62 -7.31 12.34
C LEU A 195 -10.19 -8.07 13.59
N ARG A 196 -8.97 -7.80 14.06
CA ARG A 196 -8.48 -8.30 15.34
C ARG A 196 -9.03 -7.44 16.47
N ASN A 197 -9.42 -8.07 17.58
CA ASN A 197 -9.86 -7.34 18.77
C ASN A 197 -8.68 -6.54 19.39
N PRO A 198 -8.75 -5.19 19.47
CA PRO A 198 -7.67 -4.36 20.00
C PRO A 198 -7.44 -4.55 21.50
N LEU A 199 -8.46 -4.97 22.25
CA LEU A 199 -8.35 -5.22 23.69
C LEU A 199 -7.46 -6.43 24.01
N ALA A 200 -7.27 -7.33 23.04
CA ALA A 200 -6.41 -8.49 23.20
C ALA A 200 -4.91 -8.16 23.02
N THR A 201 -4.58 -6.98 22.52
CA THR A 201 -3.19 -6.49 22.36
C THR A 201 -2.66 -5.67 23.52
N ALA A 202 -3.53 -5.29 24.46
CA ALA A 202 -3.17 -4.48 25.62
C ALA A 202 -2.73 -5.31 26.83
N LYS A 203 -2.60 -6.62 26.68
CA LYS A 203 -2.02 -7.56 27.65
C LYS A 203 -0.74 -8.15 27.07
#